data_AF-A0A1J3K838-F1
#
_entry.id   AF-A0A1J3K838-F1
#
_cell.length_a   1.000
_cell.length_b   1.000
_cell.length_c   1.000
_cell.angle_alpha   90.00
_cell.angle_beta   90.00
_cell.angle_gamma   90.00
#
_symmetry.space_group_name_H-M   'P 1'
#
loop_
_entity.id
_entity.type
_entity.pdbx_description
1 polymer ?
#
loop_
_entity_poly.entity_id
_entity_poly.type
_entity_poly.pdbx_seq_one_letter_code
_entity_poly.pdbx_strand_id
1 'polypeptide(L)'
;MDKDLSCGEDVEDLSEFITDDIGYRNTEVFWDLVRCPIPTGANLKSVGTSIRAALGELGLYGCECINAYGGSMNHSKDDLRNAEILHEPQGELVADLILYAGTWGKPRNLMVIPKPDPDSELHRVLKCL
;
A
#
# COMPACT_ATOMS: atom_id res chain seq x y z
N MET A 1 -0.39 56.37 12.40
CA MET A 1 0.16 55.60 13.52
C MET A 1 -0.74 54.39 13.65
N ASP A 2 -0.53 53.49 12.70
CA ASP A 2 -1.31 52.29 12.50
C ASP A 2 -0.92 51.32 13.61
N LYS A 3 -1.93 50.86 14.36
CA LYS A 3 -1.75 49.81 15.34
C LYS A 3 -1.97 48.51 14.60
N ASP A 4 -0.87 47.83 14.29
CA ASP A 4 -0.88 46.49 13.74
C ASP A 4 -1.73 45.59 14.65
N LEU A 5 -2.83 45.07 14.09
CA LEU A 5 -3.54 43.93 14.65
C LEU A 5 -2.63 42.71 14.45
N SER A 6 -1.89 42.35 15.50
CA SER A 6 -1.30 41.03 15.63
C SER A 6 -2.43 40.02 15.81
N CYS A 7 -2.83 39.36 14.73
CA CYS A 7 -3.60 38.11 14.84
C CYS A 7 -2.65 37.06 15.43
N GLY A 8 -3.01 36.55 16.61
CA GLY A 8 -2.27 35.49 17.28
C GLY A 8 -2.17 34.25 16.40
N GLU A 9 -0.96 33.73 16.29
CA GLU A 9 -0.71 32.38 15.78
C GLU A 9 -0.34 31.51 16.98
N ASP A 10 -1.34 31.26 17.82
CA ASP A 10 -1.33 30.11 18.71
C ASP A 10 -1.75 28.90 17.85
N VAL A 11 -0.90 28.52 16.88
CA VAL A 11 -1.10 27.28 16.15
C VAL A 11 -0.74 26.18 17.14
N GLU A 12 -1.75 25.63 17.80
CA GLU A 12 -1.59 24.48 18.68
C GLU A 12 -0.82 23.40 17.91
N ASP A 13 0.35 23.05 18.43
CA ASP A 13 1.17 21.96 17.91
C ASP A 13 0.45 20.65 18.20
N LEU A 14 -0.44 20.27 17.29
CA LEU A 14 -1.22 19.04 17.40
C LEU A 14 -0.36 17.78 17.15
N SER A 15 0.96 17.91 16.93
CA SER A 15 1.84 16.74 16.76
C SER A 15 1.85 15.84 17.99
N GLU A 16 1.58 16.37 19.18
CA GLU A 16 1.46 15.59 20.42
C GLU A 16 0.17 14.74 20.47
N PHE A 17 -0.89 15.14 19.76
CA PHE A 17 -2.09 14.32 19.56
C PHE A 17 -1.96 13.36 18.37
N ILE A 18 -1.00 13.60 17.47
CA ILE A 18 -0.48 12.59 16.54
C ILE A 18 0.48 11.70 17.33
N THR A 19 -0.05 11.04 18.36
CA THR A 19 0.58 9.85 18.89
C THR A 19 0.77 8.87 17.71
N ASP A 20 1.81 8.03 17.75
CA ASP A 20 2.00 6.85 16.88
C ASP A 20 0.77 5.90 16.83
N ASP A 21 -0.31 6.27 17.52
CA ASP A 21 -1.60 5.61 17.70
C ASP A 21 -2.80 6.43 17.16
N ILE A 22 -2.60 7.41 16.26
CA ILE A 22 -3.63 7.58 15.21
C ILE A 22 -3.64 6.24 14.49
N GLY A 23 -4.72 5.49 14.62
CA GLY A 23 -4.90 4.16 14.06
C GLY A 23 -4.61 4.10 12.55
N TYR A 24 -3.33 4.03 12.20
CA TYR A 24 -2.85 3.74 10.86
C TYR A 24 -3.32 2.32 10.57
N ARG A 25 -4.48 2.24 9.90
CA ARG A 25 -4.87 1.03 9.21
C ARG A 25 -3.86 0.83 8.10
N ASN A 26 -2.81 0.07 8.38
CA ASN A 26 -1.82 -0.27 7.38
C ASN A 26 -2.53 -0.92 6.20
N THR A 27 -2.20 -0.44 5.01
CA THR A 27 -2.84 -0.88 3.78
C THR A 27 -1.81 -1.64 2.97
N GLU A 28 -1.99 -2.96 2.91
CA GLU A 28 -1.04 -3.84 2.27
C GLU A 28 -1.56 -4.22 0.89
N VAL A 29 -0.72 -3.99 -0.12
CA VAL A 29 -1.02 -4.31 -1.52
C VAL A 29 -0.32 -5.61 -1.90
N PHE A 30 -1.09 -6.56 -2.40
CA PHE A 30 -0.64 -7.84 -2.95
C PHE A 30 -0.90 -7.83 -4.45
N TRP A 31 0.14 -7.83 -5.25
CA TRP A 31 0.07 -7.71 -6.70
C TRP A 31 0.58 -8.97 -7.39
N ASP A 32 -0.30 -9.74 -8.00
CA ASP A 32 0.02 -10.85 -8.88
C ASP A 32 0.48 -10.34 -10.26
N LEU A 33 1.79 -10.40 -10.51
CA LEU A 33 2.42 -9.97 -11.76
C LEU A 33 2.29 -11.00 -12.88
N VAL A 34 1.94 -12.26 -12.57
CA VAL A 34 1.66 -13.26 -13.60
C VAL A 34 0.35 -12.91 -14.29
N ARG A 35 -0.63 -12.46 -13.52
CA ARG A 35 -1.97 -12.10 -14.02
C ARG A 35 -2.08 -10.64 -14.45
N CYS A 36 -1.41 -9.73 -13.77
CA CYS A 36 -1.42 -8.29 -14.07
C CYS A 36 0.02 -7.76 -14.15
N PRO A 37 0.76 -8.05 -15.23
CA PRO A 37 2.15 -7.63 -15.36
C PRO A 37 2.28 -6.11 -15.49
N ILE A 38 3.39 -5.57 -14.97
CA ILE A 38 3.77 -4.19 -15.22
C ILE A 38 4.27 -4.08 -16.68
N PRO A 39 3.78 -3.11 -17.48
CA PRO A 39 4.28 -2.92 -18.84
C PRO A 39 5.78 -2.57 -18.86
N THR A 40 6.54 -3.14 -19.80
CA THR A 40 8.01 -2.98 -19.88
C THR A 40 8.51 -1.53 -19.97
N GLY A 41 7.71 -0.62 -20.54
CA GLY A 41 8.05 0.81 -20.63
C GLY A 41 7.50 1.65 -19.48
N ALA A 42 6.85 1.06 -18.49
CA ALA A 42 6.24 1.80 -17.40
C ALA A 42 7.31 2.34 -16.45
N ASN A 43 7.08 3.55 -15.95
CA ASN A 43 7.88 4.12 -14.88
C ASN A 43 7.38 3.54 -13.53
N LEU A 44 8.19 2.69 -12.89
CA LEU A 44 7.82 2.03 -11.63
C LEU A 44 7.46 3.00 -10.52
N LYS A 45 8.18 4.12 -10.40
CA LYS A 45 7.89 5.15 -9.40
C LYS A 45 6.50 5.73 -9.64
N SER A 46 6.16 6.06 -10.89
CA SER A 46 4.82 6.55 -11.24
C SER A 46 3.76 5.51 -10.93
N VAL A 47 3.99 4.25 -11.25
CA VAL A 47 3.05 3.15 -10.97
C VAL A 47 2.78 3.04 -9.46
N GLY A 48 3.83 2.98 -8.64
CA GLY A 48 3.71 2.91 -7.19
C GLY A 48 3.02 4.15 -6.61
N THR A 49 3.41 5.35 -7.04
CA THR A 49 2.76 6.60 -6.63
C THR A 49 1.28 6.63 -7.00
N SER A 50 0.91 6.18 -8.22
CA SER A 50 -0.49 6.14 -8.65
C SER A 50 -1.34 5.17 -7.82
N ILE A 51 -0.81 3.99 -7.47
CA ILE A 51 -1.51 3.04 -6.60
C ILE A 51 -1.73 3.65 -5.21
N ARG A 52 -0.69 4.24 -4.61
CA ARG A 52 -0.80 4.91 -3.30
C ARG A 52 -1.75 6.10 -3.32
N ALA A 53 -1.76 6.88 -4.39
CA ALA A 53 -2.68 7.99 -4.56
C ALA A 53 -4.14 7.49 -4.61
N ALA A 54 -4.41 6.43 -5.39
CA ALA A 54 -5.73 5.82 -5.46
C ALA A 54 -6.19 5.26 -4.10
N LEU A 55 -5.29 4.65 -3.33
CA LEU A 55 -5.57 4.24 -1.95
C LEU A 55 -5.90 5.44 -1.05
N GLY A 56 -5.14 6.53 -1.16
CA GLY A 56 -5.40 7.77 -0.43
C GLY A 56 -6.75 8.40 -0.78
N GLU A 57 -7.19 8.35 -2.03
CA GLU A 57 -8.53 8.79 -2.47
C GLU A 57 -9.66 7.95 -1.84
N LEU A 58 -9.38 6.69 -1.50
CA LEU A 58 -10.30 5.80 -0.79
C LEU A 58 -10.23 5.95 0.74
N GLY A 59 -9.40 6.86 1.25
CA GLY A 59 -9.13 7.03 2.69
C GLY A 59 -8.26 5.92 3.29
N LEU A 60 -7.61 5.10 2.45
CA LEU A 60 -6.73 4.00 2.83
C LEU A 60 -5.28 4.49 2.82
N TYR A 61 -4.90 5.23 3.86
CA TYR A 61 -3.53 5.74 4.01
C TYR A 61 -2.60 4.66 4.58
N GLY A 62 -1.28 4.92 4.59
CA GLY A 62 -0.29 4.05 5.22
C GLY A 62 0.12 2.83 4.40
N CYS A 63 0.05 2.89 3.06
CA CYS A 63 0.65 1.89 2.18
C CYS A 63 2.15 2.17 2.00
N GLU A 64 2.98 1.53 2.82
CA GLU A 64 4.44 1.66 2.75
C GLU A 64 5.02 0.88 1.57
N CYS A 65 4.60 -0.37 1.39
CA CYS A 65 5.18 -1.27 0.40
C CYS A 65 4.12 -1.98 -0.44
N ILE A 66 4.42 -2.19 -1.72
CA ILE A 66 3.63 -3.00 -2.64
C ILE A 66 4.33 -4.34 -2.83
N ASN A 67 3.72 -5.42 -2.36
CA ASN A 67 4.26 -6.78 -2.49
C ASN A 67 3.81 -7.37 -3.83
N ALA A 68 4.75 -7.57 -4.74
CA ALA A 68 4.50 -8.00 -6.09
C ALA A 68 5.04 -9.43 -6.32
N TYR A 69 4.18 -10.35 -6.74
CA TYR A 69 4.42 -11.79 -6.74
C TYR A 69 4.50 -12.36 -8.14
N GLY A 70 5.42 -13.32 -8.32
CA GLY A 70 5.61 -14.00 -9.59
C GLY A 70 6.04 -13.05 -10.71
N GLY A 71 5.90 -13.50 -11.95
CA GLY A 71 6.25 -12.72 -13.14
C GLY A 71 7.76 -12.43 -13.28
N SER A 72 8.20 -12.18 -14.51
CA SER A 72 9.54 -11.64 -14.76
C SER A 72 9.48 -10.13 -14.87
N MET A 73 10.37 -9.43 -14.17
CA MET A 73 10.53 -7.99 -14.29
C MET A 73 11.81 -7.66 -15.06
N ASN A 74 11.70 -6.66 -15.95
CA ASN A 74 12.85 -6.14 -16.70
C ASN A 74 13.55 -4.97 -15.98
N HIS A 75 13.07 -4.61 -14.80
CA HIS A 75 13.61 -3.52 -13.99
C HIS A 75 14.70 -4.02 -13.03
N SER A 76 15.63 -3.13 -12.69
CA SER A 76 16.65 -3.46 -11.70
C SER A 76 16.05 -3.54 -10.29
N LYS A 77 16.75 -4.21 -9.37
CA LYS A 77 16.37 -4.21 -7.95
C LYS A 77 16.34 -2.80 -7.36
N ASP A 78 17.20 -1.91 -7.83
CA ASP A 78 17.24 -0.52 -7.37
C ASP A 78 16.02 0.27 -7.85
N ASP A 79 15.56 0.05 -9.08
CA ASP A 79 14.33 0.68 -9.59
C ASP A 79 13.11 0.24 -8.77
N LEU A 80 13.04 -1.04 -8.41
CA LEU A 80 11.98 -1.60 -7.57
C LEU A 80 12.03 -1.01 -6.15
N ARG A 81 13.22 -0.96 -5.54
CA ARG A 81 13.41 -0.36 -4.22
C ARG A 81 13.02 1.12 -4.19
N ASN A 82 13.42 1.88 -5.22
CA ASN A 82 13.09 3.30 -5.35
C ASN A 82 11.60 3.55 -5.61
N ALA A 83 10.88 2.56 -6.13
CA ALA A 83 9.44 2.58 -6.29
C ALA A 83 8.68 2.01 -5.08
N GLU A 84 9.40 1.51 -4.06
CA GLU A 84 8.84 0.83 -2.90
C GLU A 84 7.93 -0.35 -3.32
N ILE A 85 8.43 -1.14 -4.27
CA ILE A 85 7.82 -2.37 -4.76
C ILE A 85 8.76 -3.51 -4.36
N LEU A 86 8.25 -4.46 -3.56
CA LEU A 86 8.97 -5.67 -3.19
C LEU A 86 8.60 -6.79 -4.16
N HIS A 87 9.53 -7.20 -5.02
CA HIS A 87 9.30 -8.28 -5.99
C HIS A 87 9.70 -9.63 -5.42
N GLU A 88 8.73 -10.51 -5.28
CA GLU A 88 8.84 -11.89 -4.79
C GLU A 88 8.49 -12.89 -5.92
N PRO A 89 9.41 -13.17 -6.85
CA PRO A 89 9.14 -14.02 -8.01
C PRO A 89 8.83 -15.50 -7.65
N GLN A 90 9.23 -15.95 -6.46
CA GLN A 90 8.92 -17.27 -5.91
C GLN A 90 7.99 -17.21 -4.68
N GLY A 91 7.46 -16.04 -4.35
CA GLY A 91 6.58 -15.87 -3.19
C GLY A 91 5.21 -16.51 -3.40
N GLU A 92 4.60 -16.95 -2.30
CA GLU A 92 3.26 -17.54 -2.28
C GLU A 92 2.24 -16.49 -1.81
N LEU A 93 1.69 -15.72 -2.76
CA LEU A 93 0.77 -14.60 -2.48
C LEU A 93 -0.33 -14.97 -1.48
N VAL A 94 -0.97 -16.13 -1.65
CA VAL A 94 -2.07 -16.58 -0.78
C VAL A 94 -1.60 -16.82 0.65
N ALA A 95 -0.43 -17.44 0.82
CA ALA A 95 0.11 -17.76 2.13
C ALA A 95 0.51 -16.49 2.89
N ASP A 96 1.21 -15.58 2.21
CA ASP A 96 1.61 -14.30 2.80
C ASP A 96 0.36 -13.47 3.15
N LEU A 97 -0.62 -13.41 2.25
CA LEU A 97 -1.86 -12.69 2.52
C LEU A 97 -2.57 -13.19 3.78
N ILE A 98 -2.67 -14.51 3.97
CA ILE A 98 -3.23 -15.11 5.19
C ILE A 98 -2.40 -14.74 6.42
N LEU A 99 -1.06 -14.82 6.30
CA LEU A 99 -0.15 -14.46 7.39
C LEU A 99 -0.34 -13.01 7.82
N TYR A 100 -0.38 -12.07 6.87
CA TYR A 100 -0.58 -10.64 7.13
C TYR A 100 -1.96 -10.36 7.73
N ALA A 101 -3.01 -11.00 7.20
CA ALA A 101 -4.37 -10.88 7.73
C ALA A 101 -4.50 -11.42 9.17
N GLY A 102 -3.74 -12.47 9.50
CA GLY A 102 -3.73 -13.11 10.81
C GLY A 102 -2.87 -12.41 11.86
N THR A 103 -2.18 -11.31 11.54
CA THR A 103 -1.36 -10.59 12.54
C THR A 103 -2.25 -9.90 13.59
N TRP A 104 -2.23 -10.45 14.80
CA TRP A 104 -3.08 -10.02 15.92
C TRP A 104 -2.72 -8.60 16.38
N GLY A 105 -3.71 -7.70 16.46
CA GLY A 105 -3.62 -6.46 17.23
C GLY A 105 -3.75 -5.14 16.47
N LYS A 106 -3.79 -5.13 15.13
CA LYS A 106 -4.06 -3.91 14.35
C LYS A 106 -4.95 -4.20 13.14
N PRO A 107 -6.08 -3.48 12.94
CA PRO A 107 -6.88 -3.62 11.72
C PRO A 107 -6.04 -3.22 10.50
N ARG A 108 -5.99 -4.07 9.47
CA ARG A 108 -5.31 -3.81 8.20
C ARG A 108 -6.29 -3.79 7.05
N ASN A 109 -6.01 -2.97 6.05
CA ASN A 109 -6.69 -3.04 4.76
C ASN A 109 -5.85 -3.90 3.83
N LEU A 110 -6.48 -4.78 3.07
CA LEU A 110 -5.81 -5.65 2.09
C LEU A 110 -6.30 -5.29 0.70
N MET A 111 -5.40 -4.99 -0.21
CA MET A 111 -5.70 -4.78 -1.63
C MET A 111 -5.04 -5.87 -2.45
N VAL A 112 -5.78 -6.48 -3.37
CA VAL A 112 -5.28 -7.53 -4.27
C VAL A 112 -5.40 -7.07 -5.71
N ILE A 113 -4.31 -7.17 -6.48
CA ILE A 113 -4.23 -6.78 -7.90
C ILE A 113 -3.78 -8.00 -8.72
N PRO A 114 -4.51 -8.41 -9.78
CA PRO A 114 -5.84 -7.94 -10.14
C PRO A 114 -6.89 -8.51 -9.17
N LYS A 115 -8.15 -8.11 -9.35
CA LYS A 115 -9.28 -8.77 -8.68
C LYS A 115 -9.21 -10.27 -8.94
N PRO A 116 -9.23 -11.12 -7.90
CA PRO A 116 -9.16 -12.56 -8.07
C PRO A 116 -10.41 -13.11 -8.76
N ASP A 117 -10.25 -14.22 -9.49
CA ASP A 117 -11.40 -14.87 -10.14
C ASP A 117 -12.39 -15.35 -9.08
N PRO A 118 -13.71 -15.25 -9.32
CA PRO A 118 -14.74 -15.71 -8.40
C PRO A 118 -14.62 -17.18 -7.97
N ASP A 119 -14.00 -18.01 -8.82
CA ASP A 119 -13.81 -19.45 -8.59
C ASP A 119 -12.40 -19.80 -8.10
N SER A 120 -11.52 -18.81 -7.90
CA SER A 120 -10.16 -19.03 -7.41
C SER A 120 -10.11 -19.27 -5.90
N GLU A 121 -9.13 -20.06 -5.46
CA GLU A 121 -8.86 -20.29 -4.04
C GLU A 121 -8.61 -18.97 -3.28
N LEU A 122 -7.92 -18.02 -3.92
CA LEU A 122 -7.66 -16.69 -3.36
C LEU A 122 -8.96 -15.92 -3.09
N HIS A 123 -9.93 -15.94 -3.99
CA HIS A 123 -11.23 -15.30 -3.77
C HIS A 123 -12.02 -15.98 -2.66
N ARG A 124 -11.93 -17.32 -2.53
CA ARG A 124 -12.52 -18.04 -1.40
C ARG A 124 -11.88 -17.61 -0.08
N VAL A 125 -10.56 -17.54 -0.02
CA VAL A 125 -9.80 -17.11 1.18
C VAL A 125 -10.20 -15.70 1.60
N LEU A 126 -10.23 -14.74 0.67
CA LEU A 126 -10.60 -13.35 0.97
C LEU A 126 -12.02 -13.19 1.53
N LYS A 127 -12.94 -14.09 1.20
CA LYS A 127 -14.30 -14.10 1.79
C LYS A 127 -14.35 -14.60 3.23
N CYS A 128 -13.28 -15.25 3.69
CA CYS A 128 -13.18 -15.87 5.00
C CYS A 128 -12.32 -15.05 5.98
N LEU A 129 -11.64 -14.00 5.51
CA LEU A 129 -10.93 -13.02 6.32
C LEU A 129 -11.89 -11.95 6.83
#